data_AF-A0A0K9Q0M0-F1
#
_entry.id   AF-A0A0K9Q0M0-F1
#
_cell.length_a   1.000
_cell.length_b   1.000
_cell.length_c   1.000
_cell.angle_alpha   90.00
_cell.angle_beta   90.00
_cell.angle_gamma   90.00
#
_symmetry.space_group_name_H-M   'P 1'
#
loop_
_entity.id
_entity.type
_entity.pdbx_description
1 polymer ?
#
loop_
_entity_poly.entity_id
_entity_poly.type
_entity_poly.pdbx_seq_one_letter_code
_entity_poly.pdbx_strand_id
1 'polypeptide(L)'
;MASFTSNTKMHLSLFVVLLLATTHTASSFSCLGSLMSLISCQSYVTSQNNFPPPRSCCNAVTRLNARLTTTLLRQEACVCFKDYTSRMTNINDEKISSLPQACGLVLGFQIGTDINCTAIP
;
A
#
# COMPACT_ATOMS: atom_id res chain seq x y z
N MET A 1 -15.85 -52.29 17.42
CA MET A 1 -15.52 -53.61 16.81
C MET A 1 -14.83 -53.30 15.50
N ALA A 2 -13.59 -53.74 15.39
CA ALA A 2 -12.70 -53.46 14.26
C ALA A 2 -13.24 -54.00 12.94
N SER A 3 -12.92 -53.29 11.84
CA SER A 3 -12.69 -53.77 10.45
C SER A 3 -12.80 -52.53 9.56
N PHE A 4 -11.77 -52.07 8.85
CA PHE A 4 -11.19 -52.72 7.70
C PHE A 4 -9.77 -52.18 7.50
N THR A 5 -8.76 -53.01 7.72
CA THR A 5 -7.47 -52.85 7.02
C THR A 5 -7.62 -53.50 5.66
N SER A 6 -7.69 -52.71 4.58
CA SER A 6 -7.40 -53.20 3.24
C SER A 6 -6.64 -52.13 2.45
N ASN A 7 -5.50 -52.56 1.92
CA ASN A 7 -4.50 -51.77 1.24
C ASN A 7 -5.07 -51.03 0.02
N THR A 8 -5.09 -49.70 0.11
CA THR A 8 -5.17 -48.79 -1.05
C THR A 8 -4.07 -47.74 -0.93
N LYS A 9 -2.82 -48.23 -0.84
CA LYS A 9 -1.67 -47.45 -1.33
C LYS A 9 -2.01 -47.02 -2.75
N MET A 10 -1.77 -45.75 -3.07
CA MET A 10 -1.78 -45.21 -4.43
C MET A 10 -3.11 -44.63 -4.93
N HIS A 11 -3.85 -43.87 -4.12
CA HIS A 11 -4.75 -42.84 -4.69
C HIS A 11 -5.04 -41.63 -3.79
N LEU A 12 -4.21 -41.38 -2.78
CA LEU A 12 -4.30 -40.17 -1.96
C LEU A 12 -3.04 -39.28 -2.05
N SER A 13 -2.10 -39.63 -2.92
CA SER A 13 -0.91 -38.80 -3.14
C SER A 13 -1.05 -37.89 -4.37
N LEU A 14 -2.05 -38.10 -5.23
CA LEU A 14 -2.20 -37.32 -6.46
C LEU A 14 -3.10 -36.07 -6.31
N PHE A 15 -3.93 -36.01 -5.26
CA PHE A 15 -4.68 -34.79 -4.95
C PHE A 15 -3.83 -33.67 -4.30
N VAL A 16 -2.58 -33.97 -3.95
CA VAL A 16 -1.65 -33.00 -3.34
C VAL A 16 -0.77 -32.30 -4.40
N VAL A 17 -0.86 -32.69 -5.67
CA VAL A 17 0.03 -32.19 -6.76
C VAL A 17 -0.71 -31.33 -7.79
N LEU A 18 -1.93 -30.87 -7.50
CA LEU A 18 -2.65 -29.86 -8.29
C LEU A 18 -2.99 -28.60 -7.46
N LEU A 19 -2.06 -28.21 -6.60
CA LEU A 19 -1.99 -26.87 -5.97
C LEU A 19 -0.74 -26.09 -6.43
N LEU A 20 -0.06 -26.57 -7.47
CA LEU A 20 0.78 -25.76 -8.35
C LEU A 20 -0.20 -25.06 -9.31
N ALA A 21 -0.25 -23.75 -9.51
CA ALA A 21 0.65 -22.68 -9.15
C ALA A 21 -0.14 -21.38 -9.27
N THR A 22 -0.52 -20.78 -8.14
CA THR A 22 -0.67 -19.34 -8.08
C THR A 22 0.10 -18.86 -6.87
N THR A 23 1.42 -19.04 -6.90
CA THR A 23 2.29 -18.02 -6.31
C THR A 23 2.09 -16.77 -7.17
N HIS A 24 0.94 -16.12 -7.03
CA HIS A 24 0.95 -14.67 -7.06
C HIS A 24 1.96 -14.33 -5.97
N THR A 25 3.19 -13.99 -6.38
CA THR A 25 4.00 -13.09 -5.59
C THR A 25 3.23 -11.77 -5.58
N ALA A 26 2.12 -11.75 -4.84
CA ALA A 26 1.53 -10.52 -4.39
C ALA A 26 2.66 -9.89 -3.59
N SER A 27 3.35 -8.93 -4.21
CA SER A 27 4.09 -7.93 -3.47
C SER A 27 3.05 -7.33 -2.53
N SER A 28 2.89 -7.92 -1.36
CA SER A 28 1.78 -7.58 -0.48
C SER A 28 2.06 -6.18 0.03
N PHE A 29 1.19 -5.25 -0.33
CA PHE A 29 1.27 -3.92 0.23
C PHE A 29 1.06 -4.01 1.74
N SER A 30 2.00 -3.49 2.52
CA SER A 30 1.85 -3.37 3.97
C SER A 30 1.46 -1.95 4.33
N CYS A 31 0.22 -1.78 4.80
CA CYS A 31 -0.30 -0.47 5.22
C CYS A 31 0.54 0.15 6.34
N LEU A 32 0.70 -0.58 7.45
CA LEU A 32 1.45 -0.09 8.61
C LEU A 32 2.92 0.17 8.26
N GLY A 33 3.57 -0.72 7.51
CA GLY A 33 4.96 -0.54 7.09
C GLY A 33 5.14 0.70 6.20
N SER A 34 4.18 0.96 5.31
CA SER A 34 4.21 2.15 4.45
C SER A 34 3.98 3.43 5.23
N LEU A 35 3.02 3.46 6.16
CA LEU A 35 2.79 4.58 7.07
C LEU A 35 4.02 4.92 7.91
N MET A 36 4.66 3.90 8.49
CA MET A 36 5.89 4.08 9.26
C MET A 36 7.03 4.66 8.42
N SER A 37 7.10 4.32 7.13
CA SER A 37 8.09 4.92 6.23
C SER A 37 7.85 6.41 5.97
N LEU A 38 6.59 6.86 6.06
CA LEU A 38 6.16 8.23 5.83
C LEU A 38 6.13 9.10 7.11
N ILE A 39 6.56 8.60 8.26
CA ILE A 39 6.51 9.36 9.54
C ILE A 39 7.27 10.69 9.44
N SER A 40 8.34 10.73 8.64
CA SER A 40 9.13 11.94 8.37
C SER A 40 8.38 13.02 7.58
N CYS A 41 7.23 12.70 7.00
CA CYS A 41 6.37 13.65 6.29
C CYS A 41 5.38 14.36 7.21
N GLN A 42 5.17 13.86 8.44
CA GLN A 42 4.11 14.34 9.34
C GLN A 42 4.18 15.85 9.54
N SER A 43 5.36 16.40 9.84
CA SER A 43 5.53 17.83 10.09
C SER A 43 5.17 18.70 8.87
N TYR A 44 5.33 18.19 7.66
CA TYR A 44 4.96 18.89 6.43
C TYR A 44 3.45 18.85 6.19
N VAL A 45 2.83 17.66 6.30
CA VAL A 45 1.40 17.48 6.01
C VAL A 45 0.47 18.06 7.09
N THR A 46 0.98 18.39 8.27
CA THR A 46 0.21 19.06 9.33
C THR A 46 0.56 20.54 9.51
N SER A 47 1.45 21.10 8.69
CA SER A 47 1.81 22.52 8.83
C SER A 47 0.92 23.44 8.01
N GLN A 48 0.59 24.59 8.59
CA GLN A 48 -0.03 25.72 7.90
C GLN A 48 0.99 26.66 7.25
N ASN A 49 2.30 26.44 7.49
CA ASN A 49 3.35 27.28 6.94
C ASN A 49 3.84 26.78 5.58
N ASN A 50 4.28 27.71 4.75
CA ASN A 50 4.91 27.39 3.48
C ASN A 50 6.41 27.13 3.64
N PHE A 51 6.75 25.85 3.80
CA PHE A 51 8.13 25.35 3.77
C PHE A 51 8.19 24.05 2.94
N PRO A 52 9.36 23.69 2.38
CA PRO A 52 9.51 22.49 1.56
C PRO A 52 9.50 21.20 2.41
N PRO A 53 9.00 20.06 1.88
CA PRO A 53 9.02 18.80 2.61
C PRO A 53 10.45 18.38 3.01
N PRO A 54 10.65 17.75 4.18
CA PRO A 54 11.95 17.23 4.57
C PRO A 54 12.51 16.27 3.51
N ARG A 55 13.82 16.29 3.28
CA ARG A 55 14.45 15.38 2.30
C ARG A 55 14.19 13.91 2.60
N SER A 56 14.13 13.55 3.90
CA SER A 56 13.73 12.21 4.36
C SER A 56 12.32 11.84 3.93
N CYS A 57 11.37 12.77 4.02
CA CYS A 57 10.01 12.58 3.54
C CYS A 57 10.00 12.30 2.04
N CYS A 58 10.64 13.15 1.23
CA CYS A 58 10.65 12.93 -0.23
C CYS A 58 11.33 11.63 -0.64
N ASN A 59 12.39 11.23 0.05
CA ASN A 59 13.02 9.93 -0.16
C ASN A 59 12.05 8.77 0.16
N ALA A 60 11.25 8.89 1.22
CA ALA A 60 10.26 7.88 1.58
C ALA A 60 9.12 7.80 0.57
N VAL A 61 8.55 8.94 0.17
CA VAL A 61 7.50 9.03 -0.86
C VAL A 61 7.99 8.42 -2.18
N THR A 62 9.22 8.74 -2.60
CA THR A 62 9.81 8.19 -3.83
C THR A 62 9.96 6.67 -3.76
N ARG A 63 10.51 6.13 -2.66
CA ARG A 63 10.65 4.67 -2.49
C ARG A 63 9.30 3.97 -2.40
N LEU A 64 8.32 4.59 -1.76
CA LEU A 64 6.97 4.07 -1.71
C LEU A 64 6.36 4.01 -3.11
N ASN A 65 6.40 5.12 -3.86
CA ASN A 65 5.89 5.16 -5.23
C ASN A 65 6.54 4.10 -6.14
N ALA A 66 7.85 3.88 -6.01
CA ALA A 66 8.57 2.84 -6.75
C ALA A 66 8.09 1.40 -6.45
N ARG A 67 7.44 1.18 -5.31
CA ARG A 67 6.86 -0.13 -4.91
C ARG A 67 5.39 -0.28 -5.36
N LEU A 68 4.69 0.81 -5.64
CA LEU A 68 3.29 0.81 -6.07
C LEU A 68 3.21 0.68 -7.61
N THR A 69 3.70 -0.46 -8.11
CA THR A 69 3.89 -0.71 -9.55
C THR A 69 2.61 -1.08 -10.30
N THR A 70 1.56 -1.49 -9.59
CA THR A 70 0.28 -1.90 -10.18
C THR A 70 -0.86 -1.02 -9.66
N THR A 71 -1.93 -0.92 -10.45
CA THR A 71 -3.18 -0.27 -10.07
C THR A 71 -3.68 -0.79 -8.73
N LEU A 72 -3.72 -2.12 -8.55
CA LEU A 72 -4.17 -2.76 -7.31
C LEU A 72 -3.39 -2.24 -6.09
N LEU A 73 -2.05 -2.21 -6.15
CA LEU A 73 -1.22 -1.73 -5.04
C LEU A 73 -1.44 -0.25 -4.74
N ARG A 74 -1.63 0.57 -5.77
CA ARG A 74 -1.92 2.01 -5.60
C ARG A 74 -3.28 2.23 -4.93
N GLN A 75 -4.27 1.44 -5.31
CA GLN A 75 -5.61 1.50 -4.72
C GLN A 75 -5.58 1.03 -3.25
N GLU A 76 -4.88 -0.07 -2.94
CA GLU A 76 -4.67 -0.54 -1.57
C GLU A 76 -3.95 0.51 -0.70
N ALA A 77 -2.89 1.12 -1.25
CA ALA A 77 -2.17 2.19 -0.57
C ALA A 77 -3.05 3.42 -0.33
N CYS A 78 -3.86 3.81 -1.31
CA CYS A 78 -4.82 4.90 -1.17
C CYS A 78 -5.81 4.64 -0.02
N VAL A 79 -6.44 3.47 0.01
CA VAL A 79 -7.41 3.12 1.05
C VAL A 79 -6.76 3.18 2.43
N CYS A 80 -5.56 2.61 2.56
CA CYS A 80 -4.77 2.67 3.79
C CYS A 80 -4.46 4.11 4.24
N PHE A 81 -3.94 4.94 3.34
CA PHE A 81 -3.55 6.31 3.70
C PHE A 81 -4.76 7.18 3.98
N LYS A 82 -5.85 7.02 3.22
CA LYS A 82 -7.11 7.72 3.45
C LYS A 82 -7.68 7.44 4.84
N ASP A 83 -7.73 6.17 5.24
CA ASP A 83 -8.16 5.79 6.59
C ASP A 83 -7.28 6.43 7.67
N TYR A 84 -5.95 6.36 7.51
CA TYR A 84 -5.02 6.96 8.44
C TYR A 84 -5.16 8.48 8.54
N THR A 85 -5.26 9.18 7.41
CA THR A 85 -5.43 10.64 7.38
C THR A 85 -6.75 11.08 7.96
N SER A 86 -7.82 10.29 7.82
CA SER A 86 -9.13 10.58 8.43
C SER A 86 -9.11 10.61 9.96
N ARG A 87 -8.08 10.00 10.56
CA ARG A 87 -7.88 9.93 12.03
C ARG A 87 -6.93 11.00 12.55
N MET A 88 -6.26 11.73 11.66
CA MET A 88 -5.33 12.80 12.03
C MET A 88 -6.06 14.10 12.29
N THR A 89 -5.62 14.84 13.30
CA THR A 89 -6.04 16.23 13.52
C THR A 89 -5.06 17.19 12.85
N ASN A 90 -5.55 18.35 12.40
CA ASN A 90 -4.74 19.41 11.79
C ASN A 90 -4.02 18.99 10.50
N ILE A 91 -4.61 18.08 9.74
CA ILE A 91 -4.08 17.74 8.42
C ILE A 91 -4.36 18.90 7.46
N ASN A 92 -3.39 19.20 6.60
CA ASN A 92 -3.52 20.20 5.56
C ASN A 92 -3.64 19.47 4.21
N ASP A 93 -4.84 19.51 3.64
CA ASP A 93 -5.16 18.80 2.39
C ASP A 93 -4.34 19.31 1.21
N GLU A 94 -4.08 20.63 1.12
CA GLU A 94 -3.23 21.20 0.08
C GLU A 94 -1.79 20.69 0.18
N LYS A 95 -1.28 20.49 1.40
CA LYS A 95 0.04 19.88 1.62
C LYS A 95 0.07 18.44 1.18
N ILE A 96 -0.97 17.66 1.45
CA ILE A 96 -1.09 16.28 0.94
C ILE A 96 -1.11 16.27 -0.59
N SER A 97 -1.99 17.06 -1.21
CA SER A 97 -2.15 17.13 -2.65
C SER A 97 -0.87 17.55 -3.38
N SER A 98 -0.13 18.50 -2.80
CA SER A 98 1.12 19.02 -3.37
C SER A 98 2.36 18.18 -3.06
N LEU A 99 2.32 17.29 -2.06
CA LEU A 99 3.50 16.55 -1.60
C LEU A 99 4.27 15.82 -2.72
N PRO A 100 3.62 15.08 -3.64
CA PRO A 100 4.33 14.41 -4.72
C PRO A 100 5.10 15.40 -5.59
N GLN A 101 4.43 16.47 -6.04
CA GLN A 101 5.04 17.50 -6.88
C GLN A 101 6.15 18.27 -6.14
N ALA A 102 5.94 18.58 -4.86
CA ALA A 102 6.94 19.20 -4.00
C ALA A 102 8.18 18.31 -3.80
N CYS A 103 8.03 17.00 -3.94
CA CYS A 103 9.12 16.03 -3.95
C CYS A 103 9.64 15.68 -5.36
N GLY A 104 9.20 16.37 -6.41
CA GLY A 104 9.63 16.15 -7.79
C GLY A 104 8.99 14.93 -8.47
N LEU A 105 7.92 14.38 -7.91
CA LEU A 105 7.16 13.28 -8.48
C LEU A 105 5.98 13.83 -9.29
N VAL A 106 5.80 13.33 -10.51
CA VAL A 106 4.64 13.63 -11.35
C VAL A 106 3.71 12.43 -11.30
N LEU A 107 2.60 12.57 -10.58
CA LEU A 107 1.51 11.60 -10.59
C LEU A 107 0.53 12.01 -11.68
N GLY A 108 0.12 11.07 -12.54
CA GLY A 108 -0.89 11.30 -13.58
C GLY A 108 -2.32 11.47 -13.05
N PHE A 109 -2.48 11.63 -11.74
CA PHE A 109 -3.75 11.78 -11.02
C PHE A 109 -3.52 12.66 -9.78
N GLN A 110 -4.60 13.24 -9.27
CA GLN A 110 -4.56 14.09 -8.08
C GLN A 110 -4.77 13.26 -6.81
N ILE A 111 -4.03 13.60 -5.76
CA ILE A 111 -4.21 13.03 -4.42
C ILE A 111 -4.77 14.06 -3.45
N GLY A 112 -5.45 13.60 -2.41
CA GLY A 112 -6.09 14.41 -1.38
C GLY A 112 -6.82 13.50 -0.38
N THR A 113 -7.33 14.07 0.70
CA THR A 113 -8.10 13.36 1.73
C THR A 113 -9.42 12.80 1.20
N ASP A 114 -10.06 13.51 0.27
CA ASP A 114 -11.32 13.10 -0.37
C ASP A 114 -11.16 12.29 -1.67
N ILE A 115 -9.94 11.84 -1.99
CA ILE A 115 -9.69 11.06 -3.20
C ILE A 115 -10.59 9.82 -3.28
N ASN A 116 -11.11 9.54 -4.48
CA ASN A 116 -11.75 8.27 -4.79
C ASN A 116 -10.69 7.22 -5.14
N CYS A 117 -10.36 6.36 -4.19
CA CYS A 117 -9.33 5.34 -4.37
C CYS A 117 -9.60 4.36 -5.52
N THR A 118 -10.86 4.13 -5.92
CA THR A 118 -11.17 3.20 -7.02
C THR A 118 -10.89 3.77 -8.40
N ALA A 119 -10.72 5.09 -8.50
CA ALA A 119 -10.42 5.80 -9.76
C ALA A 119 -8.92 5.96 -10.02
N ILE A 120 -8.06 5.46 -9.12
CA ILE A 120 -6.60 5.54 -9.30
C ILE A 120 -6.16 4.52 -10.37
N PRO A 121 -5.38 4.97 -11.38
CA PRO A 121 -4.85 4.11 -12.45
C PRO A 121 -3.64 3.29 -12.01
#